data_AF-A0A3D4QHP2-F1
#
_entry.id   AF-A0A3D4QHP2-F1
#
_cell.length_a   1.000
_cell.length_b   1.000
_cell.length_c   1.000
_cell.angle_alpha   90.00
_cell.angle_beta   90.00
_cell.angle_gamma   90.00
#
_symmetry.space_group_name_H-M   'P 1'
#
loop_
_entity.id
_entity.type
_entity.pdbx_description
1 polymer ?
#
loop_
_entity_poly.entity_id
_entity_poly.type
_entity_poly.pdbx_seq_one_letter_code
_entity_poly.pdbx_strand_id
1 'polypeptide(L)' 'MTKNLKILLASPRGFCAGVERAIEIVERALEIHGPPVYVRHEIVHNKHVVES' A
#
# COMPACT_ATOMS: atom_id res chain seq x y z
N MET A 1 29.49 -17.68 -19.18
CA MET A 1 29.87 -16.99 -17.93
C MET A 1 28.83 -15.92 -17.66
N THR A 2 27.93 -16.11 -16.70
CA THR A 2 26.98 -15.08 -16.28
C THR A 2 27.76 -14.01 -15.50
N LYS A 3 27.78 -12.79 -16.03
CA LYS A 3 28.33 -11.64 -15.32
C LYS A 3 27.56 -11.49 -14.00
N ASN A 4 28.27 -11.38 -12.87
CA ASN A 4 27.64 -11.19 -11.57
C ASN A 4 27.04 -9.77 -11.53
N LEU A 5 25.72 -9.67 -11.60
CA LEU A 5 25.01 -8.40 -11.64
C LEU A 5 24.79 -7.91 -10.20
N LYS A 6 25.48 -6.83 -9.81
CA LYS A 6 25.30 -6.24 -8.48
C LYS A 6 24.03 -5.40 -8.45
N ILE A 7 23.00 -5.89 -7.75
CA ILE A 7 21.76 -5.16 -7.49
C ILE A 7 21.90 -4.38 -6.19
N LEU A 8 21.61 -3.08 -6.22
CA LEU A 8 21.58 -2.22 -5.05
C LEU A 8 20.14 -1.83 -4.73
N LEU A 9 19.74 -1.96 -3.47
CA LEU A 9 18.41 -1.57 -3.00
C LEU A 9 18.53 -0.32 -2.14
N ALA A 10 17.79 0.72 -2.50
CA ALA A 10 17.77 1.97 -1.75
C ALA A 10 17.16 1.79 -0.33
N SER A 11 17.55 2.67 0.58
CA SER A 11 16.95 2.78 1.92
C SER A 11 16.84 4.26 2.32
N PRO A 12 15.68 4.72 2.82
CA PRO A 12 14.43 3.98 2.97
C PRO A 12 13.74 3.72 1.62
N ARG A 13 12.89 2.69 1.56
CA ARG A 13 12.05 2.38 0.39
C ARG A 13 10.72 1.79 0.84
N GLY A 14 9.67 1.97 0.07
CA GLY A 14 8.34 1.46 0.37
C GLY A 14 7.43 2.51 0.98
N PHE A 15 6.63 2.11 1.96
CA PHE A 15 5.58 2.96 2.53
C PHE A 15 6.13 3.99 3.51
N CYS A 16 5.46 5.14 3.54
CA CYS A 16 5.62 6.11 4.60
C CYS A 16 4.49 5.92 5.63
N ALA A 17 4.66 6.50 6.82
CA ALA A 17 3.65 6.43 7.88
C ALA A 17 2.26 6.91 7.44
N GLY A 18 2.18 7.87 6.51
CA GLY A 18 0.91 8.35 5.97
C GLY A 18 0.20 7.32 5.10
N VAL A 19 0.94 6.57 4.29
CA VAL A 19 0.42 5.49 3.43
C VAL A 19 -0.07 4.32 4.28
N GLU A 20 0.73 3.86 5.24
CA GLU A 20 0.33 2.78 6.15
C GLU A 20 -0.94 3.12 6.90
N ARG A 21 -1.00 4.32 7.51
CA ARG A 21 -2.17 4.76 8.25
C ARG A 21 -3.42 4.90 7.37
N ALA A 22 -3.26 5.34 6.12
CA ALA A 22 -4.41 5.50 5.21
C ALA A 22 -5.02 4.13 4.86
N ILE A 23 -4.19 3.11 4.63
CA ILE A 23 -4.63 1.73 4.38
C ILE A 23 -5.31 1.16 5.62
N GLU A 24 -4.69 1.28 6.80
CA GLU A 24 -5.23 0.77 8.07
C GLU A 24 -6.62 1.36 8.39
N ILE A 25 -6.86 2.64 8.05
CA ILE A 25 -8.16 3.27 8.26
C ILE A 25 -9.27 2.58 7.46
N VAL A 26 -9.00 2.21 6.20
CA VAL A 26 -9.98 1.54 5.35
C VAL A 26 -10.23 0.12 5.83
N GLU A 27 -9.17 -0.62 6.17
CA GLU A 27 -9.26 -1.97 6.73
C GLU A 27 -10.10 -1.99 8.02
N ARG A 28 -9.81 -1.09 8.95
CA ARG A 28 -10.55 -0.99 10.20
C ARG A 28 -11.99 -0.52 10.02
N ALA A 29 -12.24 0.36 9.06
CA ALA A 29 -13.61 0.76 8.73
C ALA A 29 -14.42 -0.44 8.23
N LEU A 30 -13.83 -1.32 7.42
CA LEU A 30 -14.46 -2.55 6.96
C LEU A 30 -14.70 -3.53 8.12
N GLU A 31 -13.75 -3.67 9.05
CA GLU A 31 -13.93 -4.53 10.24
C GLU A 31 -15.06 -4.05 11.14
N ILE A 32 -15.14 -2.74 11.39
CA ILE A 32 -16.09 -2.16 12.35
C ILE A 32 -17.50 -2.05 11.74
N HIS A 33 -17.60 -1.67 10.46
CA HIS A 33 -18.88 -1.32 9.84
C HIS A 33 -19.38 -2.36 8.84
N GLY A 34 -18.52 -3.29 8.41
CA GLY A 34 -18.81 -4.20 7.31
C GLY A 34 -18.84 -3.49 5.94
N PRO A 35 -18.87 -4.25 4.84
CA PRO A 35 -18.98 -3.67 3.51
C PRO A 35 -20.42 -3.16 3.21
N PRO A 36 -20.58 -2.13 2.36
CA PRO A 36 -19.54 -1.38 1.66
C PRO A 36 -19.01 -0.17 2.46
N VAL A 37 -17.69 0.04 2.40
CA VAL A 37 -17.03 1.30 2.80
C VAL A 37 -16.66 2.06 1.54
N TYR A 38 -17.13 3.30 1.41
CA TYR A 38 -16.83 4.16 0.27
C TYR A 38 -15.62 5.04 0.55
N VAL A 39 -14.65 5.04 -0.37
CA VAL A 39 -13.48 5.93 -0.33
C VAL A 39 -13.60 6.93 -1.49
N ARG A 40 -13.40 8.22 -1.18
CA ARG A 40 -13.38 9.26 -2.22
C ARG A 40 -12.01 9.25 -2.91
N HIS A 41 -12.01 8.88 -4.20
CA HIS A 41 -10.80 8.59 -4.99
C HIS A 41 -10.04 7.37 -4.46
N GLU A 42 -8.89 7.06 -5.07
CA GLU A 42 -7.99 6.02 -4.57
C GLU A 42 -7.38 6.44 -3.23
N ILE A 43 -7.35 5.54 -2.25
CA ILE A 43 -6.77 5.81 -0.93
C ILE A 43 -5.26 6.08 -1.02
N VAL A 44 -4.58 5.37 -1.92
CA VAL A 44 -3.20 5.59 -2.35
C VAL A 44 -3.06 5.24 -3.84
N HIS A 45 -2.14 5.90 -4.54
CA HIS A 45 -1.90 5.64 -5.96
C HIS A 45 -1.06 4.37 -6.19
N ASN A 46 -1.62 3.23 -5.82
CA ASN A 46 -1.04 1.92 -6.05
C ASN A 46 -2.14 0.94 -6.41
N LYS A 47 -2.12 0.46 -7.66
CA LYS A 47 -3.14 -0.45 -8.18
C LYS A 47 -3.28 -1.72 -7.34
N HIS A 48 -2.16 -2.29 -6.89
CA HIS A 48 -2.20 -3.50 -6.08
C HIS A 48 -2.95 -3.27 -4.77
N VAL A 49 -2.72 -2.13 -4.10
CA VAL A 49 -3.43 -1.76 -2.87
C VAL A 49 -4.91 -1.47 -3.12
N VAL A 50 -5.25 -0.82 -4.24
CA VAL A 50 -6.65 -0.47 -4.57
C VAL A 50 -7.49 -1.70 -4.96
N GLU A 51 -6.87 -2.72 -5.57
CA GLU A 51 -7.54 -3.95 -6.03
C GLU A 51 -7.53 -5.09 -4.99
N SER A 52 -6.98 -4.86 -3.79
CA SER A 52 -6.87 -5.84 -2.69
C SER A 52 -8.19 -6.13 -1.97
#